data_AF-A0AAE6BPS4-F1
#
_entry.id   AF-A0AAE6BPS4-F1
#
_cell.length_a   1.000
_cell.length_b   1.000
_cell.length_c   1.000
_cell.angle_alpha   90.00
_cell.angle_beta   90.00
_cell.angle_gamma   90.00
#
_symmetry.space_group_name_H-M   'P 1'
#
loop_
_entity.id
_entity.type
_entity.pdbx_description
1 polymer ?
#
loop_
_entity_poly.entity_id
_entity_poly.type
_entity_poly.pdbx_seq_one_letter_code
_entity_poly.pdbx_strand_id
1 'polypeptide(L)'
;MKKEEYQNQPWFRPIKGAQRDLIKAVGGLDRVASLLGRSVGQIGRYNNWHDPDLMAQWEIIVLETDLGRPVVSRTMAVLTGASVLDPTGEARGRDCLHSGSAKLMAEHAEFFAAYSEAASDGQFSDREMLEMLPKAEDVRRSADSLVAKIHRMLAKAISKGGEE
;
A
#
# COMPACT_ATOMS: atom_id res chain seq x y z
N MET A 1 -8.92 2.53 26.38
CA MET A 1 -9.69 3.43 25.52
C MET A 1 -11.09 2.88 25.41
N LYS A 2 -12.08 3.67 25.83
CA LYS A 2 -13.49 3.29 25.73
C LYS A 2 -13.96 3.38 24.28
N LYS A 3 -15.02 2.65 23.93
CA LYS A 3 -15.51 2.58 22.55
C LYS A 3 -15.99 3.95 22.05
N GLU A 4 -16.55 4.76 22.94
CA GLU A 4 -16.99 6.13 22.62
C GLU A 4 -15.82 7.04 22.24
N GLU A 5 -14.60 6.74 22.72
CA GLU A 5 -13.40 7.55 22.46
C GLU A 5 -12.79 7.25 21.09
N TYR A 6 -13.20 6.18 20.42
CA TYR A 6 -12.63 5.76 19.13
C TYR A 6 -12.82 6.84 18.06
N GLN A 7 -13.97 7.51 18.05
CA GLN A 7 -14.32 8.50 17.03
C GLN A 7 -13.39 9.71 17.02
N ASN A 8 -12.71 9.98 18.13
CA ASN A 8 -11.76 11.08 18.28
C ASN A 8 -10.35 10.70 17.81
N GLN A 9 -10.12 9.43 17.49
CA GLN A 9 -8.80 8.95 17.08
C GLN A 9 -8.54 9.19 15.59
N PRO A 10 -7.33 9.62 15.18
CA PRO A 10 -6.99 9.87 13.79
C PRO A 10 -7.18 8.66 12.87
N TRP A 11 -6.98 7.44 13.38
CA TRP A 11 -7.14 6.19 12.63
C TRP A 11 -8.60 5.80 12.39
N PHE A 12 -9.57 6.34 13.16
CA PHE A 12 -10.96 5.88 13.11
C PHE A 12 -11.64 6.20 11.79
N ARG A 13 -11.55 7.46 11.32
CA ARG A 13 -12.21 7.89 10.08
C ARG A 13 -11.71 7.11 8.85
N PRO A 14 -10.40 6.90 8.64
CA PRO A 14 -9.90 6.06 7.55
C PRO A 14 -10.42 4.62 7.60
N ILE A 15 -10.37 3.97 8.78
CA ILE A 15 -10.85 2.58 8.94
C ILE A 15 -12.35 2.48 8.71
N LYS A 16 -13.13 3.40 9.27
CA LYS A 16 -14.58 3.46 9.09
C LYS A 16 -14.94 3.69 7.62
N GLY A 17 -14.23 4.57 6.92
CA GLY A 17 -14.39 4.77 5.48
C GLY A 17 -14.15 3.50 4.68
N ALA A 18 -13.04 2.81 4.95
CA ALA A 18 -12.70 1.57 4.27
C ALA A 18 -13.73 0.44 4.51
N GLN A 19 -14.30 0.34 5.72
CA GLN A 19 -15.37 -0.63 6.01
C GLN A 19 -16.65 -0.33 5.22
N ARG A 20 -17.02 0.95 5.07
CA ARG A 20 -18.15 1.36 4.22
C ARG A 20 -17.90 1.01 2.75
N ASP A 21 -16.70 1.26 2.26
CA ASP A 21 -16.31 0.95 0.89
C ASP A 21 -16.30 -0.57 0.64
N LEU A 22 -15.83 -1.34 1.62
CA LEU A 22 -15.89 -2.81 1.59
C LEU A 22 -17.34 -3.31 1.54
N ILE A 23 -18.23 -2.77 2.37
CA ILE A 23 -19.67 -3.10 2.34
C ILE A 23 -20.25 -2.81 0.96
N LYS A 24 -19.97 -1.65 0.39
CA LYS A 24 -20.46 -1.26 -0.94
C LYS A 24 -19.90 -2.19 -2.02
N ALA A 25 -18.61 -2.49 -1.98
CA ALA A 25 -17.92 -3.33 -2.97
C ALA A 25 -18.40 -4.79 -2.93
N VAL A 26 -18.71 -5.31 -1.75
CA VAL A 26 -19.33 -6.64 -1.58
C VAL A 26 -20.79 -6.63 -2.03
N GLY A 27 -21.44 -5.49 -2.26
CA GLY A 27 -22.81 -5.46 -2.80
C GLY A 27 -23.89 -5.06 -1.78
N GLY A 28 -23.50 -4.37 -0.71
CA GLY A 28 -24.43 -3.69 0.19
C GLY A 28 -24.77 -4.44 1.47
N LEU A 29 -25.66 -3.83 2.27
CA LEU A 29 -25.94 -4.24 3.65
C LEU A 29 -26.48 -5.67 3.75
N ASP A 30 -27.43 -6.04 2.88
CA ASP A 30 -28.09 -7.36 2.94
C ASP A 30 -27.13 -8.50 2.56
N ARG A 31 -26.31 -8.32 1.50
CA ARG A 31 -25.31 -9.32 1.09
C ARG A 31 -24.25 -9.52 2.18
N VAL A 32 -23.75 -8.43 2.76
CA VAL A 32 -22.78 -8.50 3.86
C VAL A 32 -23.39 -9.14 5.12
N ALA A 33 -24.63 -8.78 5.47
CA ALA A 33 -25.34 -9.38 6.60
C ALA A 33 -25.47 -10.90 6.44
N SER A 34 -25.81 -11.35 5.24
CA SER A 34 -25.89 -12.78 4.89
C SER A 34 -24.53 -13.48 4.99
N LEU A 35 -23.46 -12.92 4.41
CA LEU A 35 -22.12 -13.50 4.44
C LEU A 35 -21.56 -13.63 5.87
N LEU A 36 -21.88 -12.68 6.75
CA LEU A 36 -21.35 -12.64 8.12
C LEU A 36 -22.26 -13.29 9.17
N GLY A 37 -23.49 -13.70 8.80
CA GLY A 37 -24.48 -14.16 9.78
C GLY A 37 -24.85 -13.08 10.81
N ARG A 38 -24.91 -11.82 10.38
CA ARG A 38 -25.23 -10.65 11.22
C ARG A 38 -26.58 -10.04 10.81
N SER A 39 -27.17 -9.24 11.68
CA SER A 39 -28.36 -8.47 11.32
C SER A 39 -28.00 -7.29 10.42
N VAL A 40 -28.91 -6.92 9.51
CA VAL A 40 -28.77 -5.72 8.65
C VAL A 40 -28.56 -4.46 9.50
N GLY A 41 -29.18 -4.38 10.68
CA GLY A 41 -28.96 -3.30 11.63
C GLY A 41 -27.52 -3.21 12.15
N GLN A 42 -26.87 -4.35 12.43
CA GLN A 42 -25.45 -4.36 12.80
C GLN A 42 -24.56 -3.88 11.66
N ILE A 43 -24.83 -4.31 10.43
CA ILE A 43 -24.08 -3.83 9.25
C ILE A 43 -24.36 -2.34 9.00
N GLY A 44 -25.58 -1.88 9.27
CA GLY A 44 -25.97 -0.47 9.24
C GLY A 44 -25.13 0.38 10.20
N ARG A 45 -24.80 -0.14 11.39
CA ARG A 45 -23.89 0.52 12.33
C ARG A 45 -22.46 0.59 11.80
N TYR A 46 -21.93 -0.50 11.24
CA TYR A 46 -20.64 -0.47 10.54
C TYR A 46 -20.63 0.56 9.40
N ASN A 47 -21.75 0.72 8.70
CA ASN A 47 -21.93 1.67 7.62
C ASN A 47 -22.35 3.09 8.07
N ASN A 48 -22.39 3.43 9.36
CA ASN A 48 -22.78 4.76 9.84
C ASN A 48 -21.57 5.54 10.38
N TRP A 49 -21.27 6.71 9.81
CA TRP A 49 -20.14 7.57 10.23
C TRP A 49 -20.19 8.03 11.69
N HIS A 50 -21.37 8.05 12.30
CA HIS A 50 -21.58 8.52 13.67
C HIS A 50 -21.68 7.37 14.68
N ASP A 51 -21.63 6.13 14.21
CA ASP A 51 -21.67 4.95 15.07
C ASP A 51 -20.25 4.45 15.34
N PRO A 52 -19.85 4.21 16.61
CA PRO A 52 -18.49 3.77 16.94
C PRO A 52 -18.24 2.28 16.64
N ASP A 53 -19.26 1.51 16.25
CA ASP A 53 -19.10 0.10 15.88
C ASP A 53 -18.17 -0.07 14.67
N LEU A 54 -17.14 -0.88 14.82
CA LEU A 54 -16.27 -1.33 13.74
C LEU A 54 -16.42 -2.84 13.57
N MET A 55 -16.19 -3.33 12.35
CA MET A 55 -16.08 -4.77 12.10
C MET A 55 -14.93 -5.37 12.90
N ALA A 56 -15.13 -6.59 13.38
CA ALA A 56 -14.06 -7.43 13.92
C ALA A 56 -13.14 -7.92 12.79
N GLN A 57 -11.92 -8.34 13.15
CA GLN A 57 -10.93 -8.76 12.17
C GLN A 57 -11.40 -9.91 11.27
N TRP A 58 -12.10 -10.90 11.85
CA TRP A 58 -12.62 -12.04 11.09
C TRP A 58 -13.70 -11.62 10.08
N GLU A 59 -14.51 -10.60 10.40
CA GLU A 59 -15.54 -10.08 9.50
C GLU A 59 -14.89 -9.43 8.28
N ILE A 60 -13.80 -8.68 8.49
CA ILE A 60 -12.99 -8.10 7.40
C ILE A 60 -12.40 -9.20 6.52
N ILE A 61 -11.81 -10.24 7.13
CA ILE A 61 -11.20 -11.36 6.39
C ILE A 61 -12.22 -12.05 5.48
N VAL A 62 -13.42 -12.37 6.01
CA VAL A 62 -14.48 -13.02 5.23
C VAL A 62 -14.87 -12.18 4.01
N LEU A 63 -15.10 -10.89 4.23
CA LEU A 63 -15.54 -9.98 3.16
C LEU A 63 -14.45 -9.70 2.13
N GLU A 64 -13.20 -9.51 2.54
CA GLU A 64 -12.07 -9.31 1.61
C GLU A 64 -11.75 -10.58 0.81
N THR A 65 -11.97 -11.76 1.41
CA THR A 65 -11.84 -13.05 0.71
C THR A 65 -12.94 -13.23 -0.33
N ASP A 66 -14.20 -12.93 0.02
CA ASP A 66 -15.32 -12.94 -0.94
C ASP A 66 -15.09 -11.94 -2.10
N LEU A 67 -14.56 -10.75 -1.78
CA LEU A 67 -14.25 -9.72 -2.77
C LEU A 67 -13.00 -10.04 -3.61
N GLY A 68 -12.12 -10.91 -3.12
CA GLY A 68 -10.86 -11.29 -3.77
C GLY A 68 -9.76 -10.22 -3.72
N ARG A 69 -9.90 -9.16 -2.90
CA ARG A 69 -8.88 -8.10 -2.78
C ARG A 69 -8.96 -7.36 -1.43
N PRO A 70 -7.81 -6.88 -0.90
CA PRO A 70 -7.78 -6.12 0.35
C PRO A 70 -8.27 -4.68 0.16
N VAL A 71 -9.19 -4.25 1.03
CA VAL A 71 -9.75 -2.89 1.10
C VAL A 71 -9.41 -2.26 2.46
N VAL A 72 -9.93 -2.82 3.55
CA VAL A 72 -9.65 -2.38 4.92
C VAL A 72 -8.24 -2.75 5.33
N SER A 73 -7.77 -3.94 4.96
CA SER A 73 -6.39 -4.38 5.23
C SER A 73 -5.35 -3.46 4.62
N ARG A 74 -5.63 -2.92 3.42
CA ARG A 74 -4.76 -1.93 2.78
C ARG A 74 -4.70 -0.63 3.58
N THR A 75 -5.85 -0.15 4.06
CA THR A 75 -5.91 1.05 4.91
C THR A 75 -5.17 0.85 6.24
N MET A 76 -5.31 -0.32 6.87
CA MET A 76 -4.58 -0.66 8.10
C MET A 76 -3.06 -0.65 7.89
N ALA A 77 -2.59 -1.20 6.77
CA ALA A 77 -1.17 -1.16 6.43
C ALA A 77 -0.66 0.27 6.21
N VAL A 78 -1.39 1.11 5.46
CA VAL A 78 -1.00 2.51 5.22
C VAL A 78 -0.89 3.29 6.54
N LEU A 79 -1.84 3.13 7.46
CA LEU A 79 -1.82 3.81 8.76
C LEU A 79 -0.62 3.43 9.63
N THR A 80 -0.01 2.27 9.38
CA THR A 80 1.14 1.75 10.13
C THR A 80 2.46 1.88 9.36
N GLY A 81 2.44 2.54 8.18
CA GLY A 81 3.62 2.67 7.32
C GLY A 81 3.99 1.39 6.55
N ALA A 82 3.12 0.39 6.54
CA ALA A 82 3.28 -0.86 5.81
C ALA A 82 2.53 -0.84 4.46
N SER A 83 2.71 -1.89 3.64
CA SER A 83 2.02 -2.07 2.36
C SER A 83 1.45 -3.48 2.23
N VAL A 84 0.26 -3.61 1.62
CA VAL A 84 -0.37 -4.91 1.32
C VAL A 84 -0.09 -5.32 -0.12
N LEU A 85 0.49 -6.52 -0.28
CA LEU A 85 0.75 -7.16 -1.56
C LEU A 85 -0.44 -8.05 -1.96
N ASP A 86 -0.86 -7.97 -3.22
CA ASP A 86 -1.85 -8.88 -3.79
C ASP A 86 -1.12 -10.08 -4.44
N PRO A 87 -1.34 -11.32 -3.96
CA PRO A 87 -0.66 -12.50 -4.48
C PRO A 87 -1.10 -12.92 -5.90
N THR A 88 -2.23 -12.41 -6.41
CA THR A 88 -2.77 -12.80 -7.74
C THR A 88 -2.26 -11.93 -8.89
N GLY A 89 -1.73 -10.74 -8.57
CA GLY A 89 -0.83 -9.97 -9.43
C GLY A 89 -1.15 -9.95 -10.93
N GLU A 90 -2.25 -9.33 -11.36
CA GLU A 90 -2.31 -8.81 -12.73
C GLU A 90 -1.44 -7.54 -12.83
N ALA A 91 -0.13 -7.74 -12.86
CA ALA A 91 0.78 -6.77 -13.44
C ALA A 91 0.79 -6.96 -14.96
N ARG A 92 -0.10 -6.28 -15.68
CA ARG A 92 0.06 -6.09 -17.13
C ARG A 92 1.35 -5.32 -17.39
N GLY A 93 2.42 -6.01 -17.75
CA GLY A 93 3.65 -5.42 -18.26
C GLY A 93 4.91 -6.22 -17.87
N ARG A 94 5.80 -6.44 -18.84
CA ARG A 94 7.10 -7.10 -18.69
C ARG A 94 8.03 -6.32 -17.75
N ASP A 95 7.80 -6.39 -16.44
CA ASP A 95 8.61 -5.70 -15.44
C ASP A 95 9.44 -6.71 -14.62
N CYS A 96 10.54 -7.18 -15.21
CA CYS A 96 11.47 -8.12 -14.57
C CYS A 96 12.50 -7.40 -13.67
N LEU A 97 13.30 -8.14 -12.89
CA LEU A 97 14.33 -7.54 -12.03
C LEU A 97 15.32 -6.68 -12.83
N HIS A 98 15.65 -7.15 -14.03
CA HIS A 98 16.60 -6.49 -14.93
C HIS A 98 16.10 -5.11 -15.37
N SER A 99 14.82 -4.93 -15.70
CA SER A 99 14.27 -3.62 -16.06
C SER A 99 14.30 -2.64 -14.88
N GLY A 100 14.05 -3.13 -13.65
CA GLY A 100 14.15 -2.32 -12.43
C GLY A 100 15.58 -1.89 -12.12
N SER A 101 16.52 -2.82 -12.24
CA SER A 101 17.95 -2.55 -12.01
C SER A 101 18.53 -1.61 -13.09
N ALA A 102 18.18 -1.81 -14.36
CA ALA A 102 18.61 -0.94 -15.46
C ALA A 102 18.09 0.49 -15.26
N LYS A 103 16.83 0.67 -14.84
CA LYS A 103 16.26 1.98 -14.54
C LYS A 103 16.99 2.69 -13.38
N LEU A 104 17.24 1.97 -12.28
CA LEU A 104 18.00 2.53 -11.15
C LEU A 104 19.41 2.96 -11.58
N MET A 105 20.09 2.15 -12.39
CA MET A 105 21.43 2.49 -12.89
C MET A 105 21.42 3.68 -13.84
N ALA A 106 20.41 3.82 -14.69
CA ALA A 106 20.26 4.97 -15.58
C ALA A 106 20.10 6.27 -14.78
N GLU A 107 19.17 6.30 -13.82
CA GLU A 107 18.94 7.48 -12.97
C GLU A 107 20.15 7.80 -12.08
N HIS A 108 20.85 6.76 -11.59
CA HIS A 108 22.10 6.94 -10.83
C HIS A 108 23.20 7.55 -11.71
N ALA A 109 23.34 7.10 -12.96
CA ALA A 109 24.31 7.66 -13.90
C ALA A 109 24.02 9.14 -14.19
N GLU A 110 22.74 9.50 -14.36
CA GLU A 110 22.35 10.90 -14.56
C GLU A 110 22.65 11.79 -13.35
N PHE A 111 22.35 11.31 -12.14
CA PHE A 111 22.73 12.00 -10.91
C PHE A 111 24.25 12.15 -10.80
N PHE A 112 25.00 11.07 -11.05
CA PHE A 112 26.45 11.05 -10.88
C PHE A 112 27.17 11.91 -11.93
N ALA A 113 26.60 12.04 -13.14
CA ALA A 113 27.09 12.97 -14.15
C ALA A 113 26.97 14.42 -13.68
N ALA A 114 25.79 14.82 -13.17
CA ALA A 114 25.58 16.16 -12.62
C ALA A 114 26.47 16.43 -11.39
N TYR A 115 26.62 15.43 -10.51
CA TYR A 115 27.55 15.50 -9.38
C TYR A 115 29.00 15.73 -9.84
N SER A 116 29.47 14.97 -10.84
CA SER A 116 30.86 15.04 -11.30
C SER A 116 31.19 16.38 -11.96
N GLU A 117 30.23 16.96 -12.68
CA GLU A 117 30.35 18.29 -13.26
C GLU A 117 30.43 19.36 -12.17
N ALA A 118 29.51 19.33 -11.21
CA ALA A 118 29.50 20.26 -10.07
C ALA A 118 30.77 20.11 -9.20
N ALA A 119 31.25 18.89 -8.98
CA ALA A 119 32.43 18.64 -8.16
C ALA A 119 33.76 19.03 -8.82
N SER A 120 33.76 19.47 -10.08
CA SER A 120 34.98 19.69 -10.86
C SER A 120 35.87 20.81 -10.33
N ASP A 121 35.29 21.80 -9.66
CA ASP A 121 36.01 22.92 -9.02
C ASP A 121 36.15 22.74 -7.48
N GLY A 122 35.65 21.62 -6.95
CA GLY A 122 35.68 21.27 -5.53
C GLY A 122 34.70 22.04 -4.65
N GLN A 123 33.80 22.84 -5.22
CA GLN A 123 32.74 23.55 -4.50
C GLN A 123 31.38 23.19 -5.07
N PHE A 124 30.32 23.45 -4.31
CA PHE A 124 28.95 23.25 -4.77
C PHE A 124 28.18 24.54 -4.54
N SER A 125 27.66 25.13 -5.61
CA SER A 125 26.77 26.27 -5.55
C SER A 125 25.33 25.84 -5.25
N ASP A 126 24.53 26.78 -4.72
CA ASP A 126 23.08 26.55 -4.50
C ASP A 126 22.36 26.14 -5.79
N ARG A 127 22.80 26.67 -6.93
CA ARG A 127 22.24 26.34 -8.25
C ARG A 127 22.51 24.87 -8.62
N GLU A 128 23.73 24.39 -8.46
CA GLU A 128 24.10 22.99 -8.75
C GLU A 128 23.38 22.02 -7.81
N MET A 129 23.25 22.38 -6.53
CA MET A 129 22.49 21.57 -5.58
C MET A 129 21.00 21.48 -5.95
N LEU A 130 20.39 22.60 -6.38
CA LEU A 130 19.00 22.62 -6.87
C LEU A 130 18.81 21.81 -8.15
N GLU A 131 19.80 21.78 -9.05
CA GLU A 131 19.79 20.98 -10.27
C GLU A 131 19.98 19.47 -9.99
N MET A 132 20.78 19.12 -8.98
CA MET A 132 21.05 17.73 -8.58
C MET A 132 19.93 17.11 -7.73
N LEU A 133 19.23 17.90 -6.92
CA LEU A 133 18.17 17.42 -6.01
C LEU A 133 17.10 16.55 -6.68
N PRO A 134 16.44 16.95 -7.79
CA PRO A 134 15.44 16.12 -8.43
C PRO A 134 16.02 14.79 -8.94
N LYS A 135 17.27 14.78 -9.42
CA LYS A 135 17.96 13.56 -9.87
C LYS A 135 18.25 12.60 -8.72
N ALA A 136 18.67 13.13 -7.57
CA ALA A 136 18.84 12.34 -6.35
C ALA A 136 17.50 11.75 -5.87
N GLU A 137 16.41 12.50 -5.99
CA GLU A 137 15.07 12.00 -5.67
C GLU A 137 14.60 10.90 -6.64
N ASP A 138 14.93 10.99 -7.93
CA ASP A 138 14.67 9.93 -8.91
C ASP A 138 15.39 8.64 -8.51
N VAL A 139 16.69 8.72 -8.22
CA VAL A 139 17.48 7.57 -7.72
C VAL A 139 16.82 6.96 -6.49
N ARG A 140 16.40 7.78 -5.52
CA ARG A 140 15.70 7.29 -4.32
C ARG A 140 14.40 6.56 -4.68
N ARG A 141 13.56 7.15 -5.54
CA ARG A 141 12.29 6.54 -5.99
C ARG A 141 12.52 5.20 -6.70
N SER A 142 13.53 5.10 -7.55
CA SER A 142 13.83 3.85 -8.26
C SER A 142 14.47 2.79 -7.37
N ALA A 143 15.29 3.19 -6.38
CA ALA A 143 15.82 2.26 -5.38
C ALA A 143 14.69 1.64 -4.55
N ASP A 144 13.76 2.47 -4.05
CA ASP A 144 12.57 2.02 -3.32
C ASP A 144 11.75 1.03 -4.17
N SER A 145 11.56 1.34 -5.45
CA SER A 145 10.84 0.49 -6.40
C SER A 145 11.54 -0.86 -6.65
N LEU A 146 12.86 -0.87 -6.77
CA LEU A 146 13.66 -2.09 -6.95
C LEU A 146 13.61 -2.97 -5.72
N VAL A 147 13.76 -2.41 -4.52
CA VAL A 147 13.65 -3.14 -3.24
C VAL A 147 12.27 -3.79 -3.13
N ALA A 148 11.20 -3.05 -3.42
CA ALA A 148 9.85 -3.58 -3.44
C ALA A 148 9.71 -4.75 -4.45
N LYS A 149 10.39 -4.67 -5.61
CA LYS A 149 10.39 -5.74 -6.62
C LYS A 149 11.14 -6.99 -6.15
N ILE A 150 12.29 -6.84 -5.50
CA ILE A 150 13.05 -7.96 -4.93
C ILE A 150 12.21 -8.69 -3.88
N HIS A 151 11.55 -7.96 -2.99
CA HIS A 151 10.61 -8.55 -2.02
C HIS A 151 9.50 -9.35 -2.71
N ARG A 152 8.89 -8.83 -3.79
CA ARG A 152 7.89 -9.57 -4.59
C ARG A 152 8.44 -10.88 -5.16
N MET A 153 9.67 -10.88 -5.65
CA MET A 153 10.29 -12.05 -6.28
C MET A 153 10.67 -13.13 -5.26
N LEU A 154 11.24 -12.75 -4.12
CA LEU A 154 11.59 -13.69 -3.04
C LEU A 154 10.34 -14.34 -2.45
N ALA A 155 9.28 -13.56 -2.22
CA ALA A 155 8.00 -14.10 -1.77
C ALA A 155 7.46 -15.19 -2.71
N LYS A 156 7.59 -14.99 -4.04
CA LYS A 156 7.20 -15.98 -5.05
C LYS A 156 8.09 -17.23 -5.08
N ALA A 157 9.39 -17.11 -4.79
CA ALA A 157 10.30 -18.24 -4.76
C ALA A 157 10.03 -19.13 -3.52
N ILE A 158 9.83 -18.50 -2.35
CA ILE A 158 9.51 -19.18 -1.10
C ILE A 158 8.18 -19.93 -1.21
N SER A 159 7.17 -19.35 -1.86
CA SER A 159 5.88 -20.03 -2.05
C SER A 159 5.92 -21.25 -2.98
N LYS A 160 6.97 -21.39 -3.81
CA LYS A 160 7.18 -22.54 -4.70
C LYS A 160 8.01 -23.66 -4.07
N GLY A 161 8.82 -23.35 -3.05
CA GLY A 161 9.65 -24.33 -2.35
C GLY A 161 8.92 -25.16 -1.28
N GLY A 162 7.58 -25.09 -1.23
CA GLY A 162 6.73 -25.85 -0.31
C GLY A 162 5.90 -26.95 -0.97
N GLU A 163 6.18 -27.29 -2.23
CA GLU A 163 5.56 -28.39 -2.99
C GLU A 163 6.48 -29.62 -3.17
N GLU A 164 7.55 -29.74 -2.37
CA GLU A 164 8.33 -30.99 -2.21
C GLU A 164 8.20 -31.52 -0.77
#